data_AF-A0A511WSR2-F1
#
_entry.id   AF-A0A511WSR2-F1
#
_cell.length_a   1.000
_cell.length_b   1.000
_cell.length_c   1.000
_cell.angle_alpha   90.00
_cell.angle_beta   90.00
_cell.angle_gamma   90.00
#
_symmetry.space_group_name_H-M   'P 1'
#
loop_
_entity.id
_entity.type
_entity.pdbx_description
1 polymer ?
#
loop_
_entity_poly.entity_id
_entity_poly.type
_entity_poly.pdbx_seq_one_letter_code
_entity_poly.pdbx_strand_id
1 'polypeptide(L)'
;MQINGIDNLKFHSQLSLKQVEDRVIITAEFPKELRVELGMREPFLYVTLYVRGGERIKIIDEDNATLHIPSKKDFEQKTYNKIIKFAKEHAKQFRS
;
A
#
# COMPACT_ATOMS: atom_id res chain seq x y z
N MET A 1 -4.42 -16.67 -2.26
CA MET A 1 -3.62 -15.65 -2.96
C MET A 1 -2.46 -15.24 -2.08
N GLN A 2 -1.24 -15.19 -2.62
CA GLN A 2 -0.09 -14.61 -1.94
C GLN A 2 0.37 -13.37 -2.73
N ILE A 3 0.31 -12.20 -2.12
CA ILE A 3 0.69 -10.92 -2.70
C ILE A 3 2.21 -10.79 -2.59
N ASN A 4 2.89 -10.85 -3.73
CA ASN A 4 4.34 -10.74 -3.84
C ASN A 4 4.72 -9.97 -5.10
N GLY A 5 6.03 -9.77 -5.33
CA GLY A 5 6.54 -9.20 -6.58
C GLY A 5 6.13 -7.76 -6.88
N ILE A 6 5.63 -7.01 -5.89
CA ILE A 6 5.33 -5.57 -6.05
C ILE A 6 6.63 -4.77 -5.94
N ASP A 7 7.02 -4.15 -7.05
CA ASP A 7 8.29 -3.45 -7.19
C ASP A 7 8.10 -2.00 -7.69
N ASN A 8 9.20 -1.26 -7.84
CA ASN A 8 9.22 0.11 -8.35
C ASN A 8 8.22 1.06 -7.65
N LEU A 9 8.19 1.00 -6.31
CA LEU A 9 7.36 1.87 -5.47
C LEU A 9 7.70 3.34 -5.73
N LYS A 10 6.67 4.13 -6.00
CA LYS A 10 6.76 5.58 -6.22
C LYS A 10 5.68 6.28 -5.40
N PHE A 11 6.09 7.32 -4.69
CA PHE A 11 5.17 8.17 -3.93
C PHE A 11 4.22 8.89 -4.89
N HIS A 12 2.91 8.76 -4.65
CA HIS A 12 1.89 9.46 -5.42
C HIS A 12 1.33 10.65 -4.63
N SER A 13 0.78 10.39 -3.45
CA SER A 13 0.23 11.44 -2.58
C SER A 13 0.18 10.99 -1.12
N GLN A 14 -0.14 11.93 -0.22
CA GLN A 14 -0.41 11.62 1.18
C GLN A 14 -1.51 12.49 1.77
N LEU A 15 -2.18 11.96 2.77
CA LEU A 15 -3.08 12.68 3.66
C LEU A 15 -2.65 12.42 5.11
N SER A 16 -2.51 13.48 5.90
CA SER A 16 -2.08 13.38 7.28
C SER A 16 -3.18 13.87 8.21
N LEU A 17 -3.58 13.02 9.16
CA LEU A 17 -4.43 13.41 10.27
C LEU A 17 -3.56 13.48 11.53
N LYS A 18 -3.26 14.70 11.96
CA LYS A 18 -2.31 15.00 13.03
C LYS A 18 -2.62 14.19 14.30
N GLN A 19 -1.59 13.52 14.83
CA GLN A 19 -1.63 12.64 16.01
C GLN A 19 -2.53 11.41 15.91
N VAL A 20 -3.08 11.12 14.72
CA VAL A 20 -3.96 9.96 14.49
C VAL A 20 -3.31 8.99 13.52
N GLU A 21 -3.11 9.41 12.28
CA GLU A 21 -2.65 8.54 11.20
C GLU A 21 -2.05 9.33 10.03
N ASP A 22 -1.19 8.67 9.27
CA ASP A 22 -0.82 9.09 7.92
C ASP A 22 -1.33 8.06 6.91
N ARG A 23 -1.87 8.56 5.81
CA ARG A 23 -2.29 7.76 4.67
C ARG A 23 -1.41 8.10 3.49
N VAL A 24 -0.75 7.11 2.92
CA VAL A 24 0.18 7.26 1.80
C VAL A 24 -0.36 6.47 0.62
N ILE A 25 -0.50 7.14 -0.52
CA ILE A 25 -0.85 6.51 -1.80
C ILE A 25 0.45 6.29 -2.57
N ILE A 26 0.66 5.05 -3.02
CA ILE A 26 1.88 4.60 -3.67
C ILE A 26 1.49 3.92 -4.99
N THR A 27 2.04 4.40 -6.09
CA THR A 27 2.06 3.67 -7.37
C THR A 27 3.17 2.64 -7.35
N ALA A 28 2.97 1.50 -7.99
CA ALA A 28 3.97 0.43 -8.05
C ALA A 28 3.79 -0.40 -9.32
N GLU A 29 4.78 -1.22 -9.64
CA GLU A 29 4.62 -2.27 -10.64
C GLU A 29 4.04 -3.51 -9.95
N PHE A 30 2.81 -3.84 -10.32
CA PHE A 30 2.13 -5.04 -9.86
C PHE A 30 2.32 -6.16 -10.89
N PRO A 31 2.66 -7.40 -10.46
CA PRO A 31 2.73 -8.55 -11.35
C PRO A 31 1.43 -8.72 -12.14
N LYS A 32 1.55 -9.12 -13.40
CA LYS A 32 0.39 -9.27 -14.31
C LYS A 32 -0.62 -10.26 -13.75
N GLU A 33 -0.14 -11.36 -13.19
CA GLU A 33 -0.95 -12.43 -12.59
C GLU A 33 -1.78 -11.88 -11.43
N LEU A 34 -1.13 -11.08 -10.56
CA LEU A 34 -1.80 -10.43 -9.42
C LEU A 34 -2.85 -9.43 -9.89
N ARG A 35 -2.55 -8.63 -10.93
CA ARG A 35 -3.51 -7.69 -11.52
C ARG A 35 -4.75 -8.40 -12.06
N VAL A 36 -4.56 -9.50 -12.78
CA VAL A 36 -5.66 -10.31 -13.32
C VAL A 36 -6.49 -10.94 -12.20
N GLU A 37 -5.84 -11.52 -11.19
CA GLU A 37 -6.53 -12.13 -10.05
C GLU A 37 -7.36 -11.12 -9.26
N LEU A 38 -6.85 -9.90 -9.09
CA LEU A 38 -7.57 -8.80 -8.43
C LEU A 38 -8.61 -8.11 -9.31
N GLY A 39 -8.64 -8.38 -10.62
CA GLY A 39 -9.50 -7.67 -11.56
C GLY A 39 -9.16 -6.19 -11.67
N MET A 40 -7.87 -5.84 -11.58
CA MET A 40 -7.37 -4.46 -11.59
C MET A 40 -6.45 -4.20 -12.78
N ARG A 41 -6.55 -3.02 -13.38
CA ARG A 41 -5.72 -2.58 -14.51
C ARG A 41 -4.51 -1.80 -14.02
N GLU A 42 -4.76 -0.75 -13.24
CA GLU A 42 -3.75 0.19 -12.72
C GLU A 42 -3.91 0.32 -11.19
N PRO A 43 -3.54 -0.71 -10.43
CA PRO A 43 -3.67 -0.69 -8.98
C PRO A 43 -2.67 0.24 -8.28
N PHE A 44 -3.12 0.80 -7.16
CA PHE A 44 -2.36 1.60 -6.21
C PHE A 44 -2.36 0.93 -4.84
N LEU A 45 -1.30 1.15 -4.06
CA LEU A 45 -1.27 0.81 -2.65
C LEU A 45 -1.76 2.01 -1.84
N TYR A 46 -2.81 1.79 -1.04
CA TYR A 46 -3.31 2.75 -0.06
C TYR A 46 -2.88 2.29 1.34
N VAL A 47 -1.80 2.89 1.84
CA VAL A 47 -1.18 2.49 3.10
C VAL A 47 -1.60 3.45 4.21
N THR A 48 -2.19 2.94 5.28
CA THR A 48 -2.50 3.70 6.50
C THR A 48 -1.53 3.32 7.60
N LEU A 49 -0.91 4.32 8.22
CA LEU A 49 0.04 4.20 9.32
C LEU A 49 -0.55 4.89 10.55
N TYR A 50 -0.81 4.14 11.62
CA TYR A 50 -1.39 4.69 12.85
C TYR A 50 -0.28 5.13 13.82
N VAL A 51 -0.43 6.32 14.41
CA VAL A 51 0.57 6.88 15.34
C VAL A 51 0.74 6.01 16.59
N ARG A 52 -0.33 5.34 17.04
CA ARG A 52 -0.33 4.41 18.19
C ARG A 52 0.21 3.02 17.85
N GLY A 53 0.76 2.83 16.66
CA GLY A 53 1.21 1.55 16.15
C GLY A 53 0.14 0.84 15.33
N GLY A 54 0.61 0.00 14.41
CA GLY A 54 -0.21 -0.69 13.45
C GLY A 54 -0.22 0.00 12.09
N GLU A 55 -0.44 -0.82 11.07
CA GLU A 55 -0.50 -0.39 9.70
C GLU A 55 -1.50 -1.24 8.92
N ARG A 56 -2.05 -0.67 7.85
CA ARG A 56 -2.99 -1.36 6.96
C ARG A 56 -2.65 -1.01 5.52
N ILE A 57 -2.65 -2.02 4.66
CA ILE A 57 -2.51 -1.86 3.21
C ILE A 57 -3.85 -2.21 2.58
N LYS A 58 -4.35 -1.34 1.70
CA LYS A 58 -5.40 -1.68 0.74
C LYS A 58 -4.82 -1.58 -0.67
N ILE A 59 -5.34 -2.38 -1.59
CA ILE A 59 -5.04 -2.25 -3.02
C ILE A 59 -6.29 -1.68 -3.67
N ILE A 60 -6.16 -0.55 -4.35
CA ILE A 60 -7.28 0.14 -4.99
C ILE A 60 -6.99 0.32 -6.48
N ASP A 61 -8.03 0.26 -7.30
CA ASP A 61 -7.97 0.66 -8.70
C ASP A 61 -9.09 1.70 -8.91
N GLU A 62 -8.68 2.94 -9.17
CA GLU A 62 -9.62 4.06 -9.35
C GLU A 62 -10.38 3.96 -10.67
N ASP A 63 -9.78 3.36 -11.71
CA ASP A 63 -10.40 3.27 -13.05
C ASP A 63 -11.58 2.31 -13.05
N ASN A 64 -11.50 1.22 -12.28
CA ASN A 64 -12.56 0.20 -12.20
C ASN A 64 -13.33 0.24 -10.86
N ALA A 65 -13.05 1.22 -10.00
CA ALA A 65 -13.60 1.35 -8.65
C ALA A 65 -13.46 0.06 -7.79
N THR A 66 -12.38 -0.70 -8.00
CA THR A 66 -12.13 -1.96 -7.31
C THR A 66 -11.34 -1.71 -6.02
N LEU A 67 -11.74 -2.38 -4.94
CA LEU A 67 -11.05 -2.33 -3.66
C LEU A 67 -10.76 -3.74 -3.15
N HIS A 68 -9.48 -4.02 -2.89
CA HIS A 68 -9.05 -5.22 -2.21
C HIS A 68 -8.43 -4.86 -0.85
N ILE A 69 -8.86 -5.54 0.21
CA ILE A 69 -8.41 -5.32 1.58
C ILE A 69 -7.68 -6.57 2.08
N PRO A 70 -6.40 -6.74 1.72
CA PRO A 70 -5.61 -7.87 2.19
C PRO A 70 -5.28 -7.73 3.67
N SER A 71 -5.15 -8.87 4.33
CA SER A 71 -4.54 -8.99 5.65
C SER A 71 -3.03 -9.19 5.53
N LYS A 72 -2.28 -8.96 6.60
CA LYS A 72 -0.80 -9.09 6.60
C LYS A 72 -0.33 -10.47 6.14
N LYS A 73 -1.05 -11.55 6.51
CA LYS A 73 -0.73 -12.93 6.11
C LYS A 73 -0.89 -13.20 4.62
N ASP A 74 -1.62 -12.34 3.90
CA ASP A 74 -1.82 -12.49 2.46
C ASP A 74 -0.61 -11.99 1.68
N PHE A 75 0.34 -11.29 2.31
CA PHE A 75 1.58 -10.83 1.68
C PHE A 75 2.75 -11.77 1.92
N GLU A 76 3.65 -11.86 0.94
CA GLU A 76 5.03 -12.23 1.23
C GLU A 76 5.63 -11.21 2.21
N GLN A 77 6.24 -11.69 3.29
CA GLN A 77 6.75 -10.84 4.37
C GLN A 77 7.73 -9.77 3.88
N LYS A 78 8.56 -10.09 2.88
CA LYS A 78 9.49 -9.15 2.24
C LYS A 78 8.76 -8.03 1.52
N THR A 79 7.75 -8.34 0.71
CA THR A 79 6.91 -7.36 0.02
C THR A 79 6.18 -6.47 1.01
N TYR A 80 5.57 -7.05 2.05
CA TYR A 80 4.91 -6.28 3.09
C TYR A 80 5.86 -5.27 3.75
N ASN A 81 7.01 -5.74 4.22
CA ASN A 81 7.99 -4.89 4.90
C ASN A 81 8.52 -3.77 3.99
N LYS A 82 8.75 -4.08 2.70
CA LYS A 82 9.16 -3.10 1.70
C LYS A 82 8.14 -1.97 1.55
N ILE A 83 6.86 -2.32 1.40
CA ILE A 83 5.76 -1.35 1.26
C ILE A 83 5.64 -0.48 2.51
N ILE A 84 5.65 -1.09 3.69
CA ILE A 84 5.50 -0.35 4.96
C ILE A 84 6.70 0.56 5.21
N LYS A 85 7.93 0.10 4.94
CA LYS A 85 9.13 0.93 5.07
C LYS A 85 9.05 2.14 4.15
N PHE A 86 8.74 1.93 2.87
CA PHE A 86 8.56 3.02 1.91
C PHE A 86 7.48 4.01 2.37
N ALA A 87 6.32 3.53 2.81
CA ALA A 87 5.26 4.39 3.31
C ALA A 87 5.72 5.27 4.48
N LYS A 88 6.47 4.71 5.44
CA LYS A 88 7.00 5.46 6.59
C LYS A 88 7.99 6.55 6.18
N GLU A 89 8.85 6.29 5.20
CA GLU A 89 9.82 7.27 4.67
C GLU A 89 9.13 8.49 4.04
N HIS A 90 7.90 8.32 3.54
CA HIS A 90 7.10 9.35 2.89
C HIS A 90 5.99 9.95 3.76
N ALA A 91 5.75 9.41 4.95
CA ALA A 91 4.70 9.84 5.88
C ALA A 91 5.20 10.97 6.80
N LYS A 92 4.53 12.12 6.77
CA LYS A 92 4.94 13.34 7.52
C LYS A 92 5.19 13.12 9.01
N GLN A 93 4.36 12.33 9.68
CA GLN A 93 4.43 12.10 11.13
C GLN A 93 5.48 11.05 11.52
N PHE A 94 5.97 10.28 10.56
CA PHE A 94 6.92 9.18 10.78
C PHE A 94 8.29 9.44 10.14
N ARG A 95 8.43 10.55 9.39
CA ARG A 95 9.68 11.00 8.83
C ARG A 95 10.52 11.63 9.93
N SER A 96 11.44 10.84 10.50
CA SER A 96 12.55 11.30 11.34
C SER A 96 13.64 11.96 10.51
#